data_AF-A0A2W7KUZ5-F1
#
_entry.id   AF-A0A2W7KUZ5-F1
#
_cell.length_a   1.000
_cell.length_b   1.000
_cell.length_c   1.000
_cell.angle_alpha   90.00
_cell.angle_beta   90.00
_cell.angle_gamma   90.00
#
_symmetry.space_group_name_H-M   'P 1'
#
loop_
_entity.id
_entity.type
_entity.pdbx_description
1 polymer ?
#
loop_
_entity_poly.entity_id
_entity_poly.type
_entity_poly.pdbx_seq_one_letter_code
_entity_poly.pdbx_strand_id
1 'polypeptide(L)' 'MTNARTAGRTRCMDLFKVEPGIPFADAFSELSVLLGCIRHLTCEAEMEGDLMAGSAARMLSAMAKALIDDMELGMNRRC' A
#
# COMPACT_ATOMS: atom_id res chain seq x y z
N MET A 1 -20.39 3.24 13.40
CA MET A 1 -19.29 2.70 12.59
C MET A 1 -18.79 3.81 11.68
N THR A 2 -17.55 4.23 11.92
CA THR A 2 -16.91 5.38 11.31
C THR A 2 -16.73 5.10 9.81
N ASN A 3 -17.46 5.83 8.94
CA ASN A 3 -17.41 5.70 7.48
C ASN A 3 -16.06 6.20 6.92
N ALA A 4 -14.95 5.59 7.34
CA ALA A 4 -13.60 6.00 7.01
C ALA A 4 -13.25 5.53 5.59
N ARG A 5 -12.69 6.45 4.80
CA ARG A 5 -12.45 6.28 3.38
C ARG A 5 -11.11 6.89 3.00
N THR A 6 -10.47 6.34 1.98
CA THR A 6 -9.20 6.86 1.44
C THR A 6 -9.37 8.34 1.06
N ALA A 7 -8.35 9.15 1.36
CA ALA A 7 -8.35 10.58 1.11
C ALA A 7 -7.97 10.92 -0.35
N GLY A 8 -7.23 10.04 -1.01
CA GLY A 8 -6.67 10.25 -2.35
C GLY A 8 -5.80 11.51 -2.41
N ARG A 9 -4.85 11.64 -1.49
CA ARG A 9 -3.87 12.73 -1.39
C ARG A 9 -2.44 12.23 -1.47
N THR A 10 -2.18 10.98 -1.11
CA THR A 10 -0.84 10.40 -1.17
C THR A 10 -0.50 9.89 -2.56
N ARG A 11 0.78 10.00 -2.93
CA ARG A 11 1.34 9.49 -4.17
C ARG A 11 2.38 8.39 -3.88
N CYS A 12 2.42 7.39 -4.75
CA CYS A 12 3.47 6.37 -4.77
C CYS A 12 4.48 6.73 -5.85
N MET A 13 5.74 6.92 -5.46
CA MET A 13 6.87 7.24 -6.35
C MET A 13 6.61 8.45 -7.27
N ASP A 14 5.71 9.36 -6.87
CA ASP A 14 5.16 10.47 -7.69
C ASP A 14 4.46 10.08 -9.00
N LEU A 15 4.44 8.79 -9.34
CA LEU A 15 3.84 8.24 -10.57
C LEU A 15 2.37 7.88 -10.39
N PHE A 16 2.02 7.28 -9.25
CA PHE A 16 0.68 6.77 -8.98
C PHE A 16 0.06 7.51 -7.80
N LYS A 17 -1.27 7.58 -7.78
CA LYS A 17 -2.01 8.24 -6.72
C LYS A 17 -3.02 7.26 -6.13
N VAL A 18 -3.21 7.33 -4.81
CA VAL A 18 -4.27 6.55 -4.15
C VAL A 18 -5.63 7.04 -4.63
N GLU A 19 -6.50 6.11 -4.99
CA GLU A 19 -7.87 6.41 -5.41
C GLU A 19 -8.70 6.88 -4.19
N PRO A 20 -9.36 8.05 -4.24
CA PRO A 20 -10.14 8.56 -3.12
C PRO A 20 -11.47 7.82 -2.94
N GLY A 21 -12.00 7.85 -1.71
CA GLY A 21 -13.37 7.43 -1.43
C GLY A 21 -13.57 5.93 -1.28
N ILE A 22 -12.50 5.13 -1.32
CA ILE A 22 -12.55 3.68 -1.10
C ILE A 22 -12.78 3.42 0.39
N PRO A 23 -13.76 2.57 0.77
CA PRO A 23 -13.95 2.16 2.16
C PRO A 23 -12.69 1.53 2.74
N PHE A 24 -12.38 1.87 3.99
CA PHE A 24 -11.19 1.33 4.65
C PHE A 24 -11.18 -0.19 4.78
N ALA A 25 -12.34 -0.83 4.96
CA ALA A 25 -12.41 -2.28 5.03
C ALA A 25 -11.89 -2.93 3.74
N ASP A 26 -12.32 -2.40 2.59
CA ASP A 26 -11.89 -2.86 1.27
C ASP A 26 -10.40 -2.56 1.06
N ALA A 27 -9.97 -1.33 1.34
CA ALA A 27 -8.57 -0.91 1.21
C ALA A 27 -7.63 -1.74 2.10
N PHE A 28 -8.04 -2.07 3.33
CA PHE A 28 -7.24 -2.87 4.26
C PHE A 28 -7.18 -4.34 3.86
N SER A 29 -8.26 -4.88 3.30
CA SER A 29 -8.29 -6.23 2.73
C SER A 29 -7.23 -6.36 1.62
N GLU A 30 -7.25 -5.45 0.65
CA GLU A 30 -6.28 -5.44 -0.45
C GLU A 30 -4.85 -5.19 0.03
N LEU A 31 -4.66 -4.27 0.99
CA LEU A 31 -3.35 -4.01 1.60
C LEU A 31 -2.77 -5.27 2.25
N SER A 32 -3.60 -6.07 2.94
CA SER A 32 -3.16 -7.29 3.61
C SER A 32 -2.62 -8.32 2.61
N VAL A 33 -3.31 -8.50 1.47
CA VAL A 33 -2.85 -9.36 0.37
C VAL A 33 -1.53 -8.83 -0.20
N LEU A 34 -1.45 -7.52 -0.46
CA LEU A 34 -0.25 -6.87 -0.99
C LEU A 34 0.96 -7.07 -0.08
N LEU A 35 0.80 -6.94 1.24
CA LEU A 35 1.88 -7.18 2.21
C LEU A 35 2.34 -8.65 2.20
N GLY A 36 1.43 -9.60 1.99
CA GLY A 36 1.77 -11.01 1.78
C GLY A 36 2.63 -11.22 0.54
N CYS A 37 2.27 -10.59 -0.58
CA CYS A 37 3.05 -10.63 -1.81
C CYS A 37 4.44 -10.01 -1.64
N ILE A 38 4.54 -8.85 -1.00
CA ILE A 38 5.83 -8.19 -0.71
C ILE A 38 6.73 -9.12 0.09
N ARG A 39 6.21 -9.73 1.16
CA ARG A 39 6.99 -10.66 1.99
C ARG A 39 7.52 -11.84 1.18
N HIS A 40 6.68 -12.44 0.33
CA HIS A 40 7.12 -13.55 -0.52
C HIS A 40 8.23 -13.12 -1.48
N LEU A 41 8.03 -12.02 -2.22
CA LEU A 41 9.02 -11.52 -3.18
C LEU A 41 10.34 -11.13 -2.53
N THR A 42 10.31 -10.55 -1.33
CA THR A 42 11.53 -10.28 -0.56
C THR A 42 12.27 -11.56 -0.20
N CYS A 43 11.55 -12.62 0.19
CA CYS A 43 12.14 -13.93 0.48
C CYS A 43 12.83 -14.53 -0.74
N GLU A 44 12.17 -14.53 -1.91
CA GLU A 44 12.75 -15.03 -3.16
C GLU A 44 14.00 -14.22 -3.57
N ALA A 45 13.94 -12.90 -3.41
CA ALA A 45 15.07 -12.03 -3.71
C ALA A 45 16.29 -12.32 -2.81
N GLU A 46 16.06 -12.57 -1.52
CA GLU A 46 17.11 -12.85 -0.54
C GLU A 46 17.67 -14.28 -0.67
N MET A 47 16.80 -15.26 -0.88
CA MET A 47 17.17 -16.68 -0.89
C MET A 47 17.69 -17.14 -2.25
N GLU A 48 17.05 -16.71 -3.34
CA GLU A 48 17.38 -17.15 -4.70
C GLU A 48 18.21 -16.12 -5.48
N GLY A 49 18.41 -14.92 -4.92
CA GLY A 49 19.09 -13.83 -5.61
C GLY A 49 18.28 -13.26 -6.77
N ASP A 50 16.96 -13.45 -6.77
CA ASP A 50 16.08 -12.91 -7.82
C ASP A 50 15.97 -11.37 -7.71
N LEU A 51 16.77 -10.69 -8.53
CA LEU A 51 16.81 -9.23 -8.61
C LEU A 51 15.50 -8.61 -9.10
N MET A 52 14.71 -9.36 -9.88
CA MET A 52 13.40 -8.90 -10.36
C MET A 52 12.38 -8.96 -9.24
N ALA A 53 12.36 -10.05 -8.46
CA ALA A 53 11.53 -10.16 -7.27
C ALA A 53 11.85 -9.04 -6.27
N GLY A 54 13.14 -8.76 -6.03
CA GLY A 54 13.57 -7.68 -5.15
C GLY A 54 13.16 -6.30 -5.66
N SER A 55 13.19 -6.08 -6.98
CA SER A 55 12.75 -4.82 -7.58
C SER A 55 11.23 -4.64 -7.51
N ALA A 56 10.46 -5.71 -7.73
CA ALA A 56 9.02 -5.71 -7.55
C ALA A 56 8.64 -5.44 -6.09
N ALA A 57 9.27 -6.13 -5.13
CA ALA A 57 9.04 -5.93 -3.70
C ALA A 57 9.25 -4.46 -3.28
N ARG A 58 10.29 -3.80 -3.81
CA ARG A 58 10.57 -2.38 -3.55
C ARG A 58 9.47 -1.46 -4.05
N MET A 59 9.01 -1.65 -5.29
CA MET A 59 7.94 -0.83 -5.88
C MET A 59 6.62 -1.04 -5.14
N LEU A 60 6.26 -2.30 -4.86
CA LEU A 60 5.04 -2.65 -4.14
C LEU A 60 5.06 -2.13 -2.70
N SER A 61 6.22 -2.13 -2.04
CA SER A 61 6.38 -1.52 -0.71
C SER A 61 6.10 -0.02 -0.71
N ALA A 62 6.51 0.69 -1.76
CA ALA A 62 6.19 2.11 -1.93
C ALA A 62 4.67 2.33 -2.11
N MET A 63 3.99 1.44 -2.84
CA MET A 63 2.52 1.47 -2.99
C MET A 63 1.81 1.20 -1.66
N ALA A 64 2.26 0.19 -0.91
CA ALA A 64 1.71 -0.13 0.40
C ALA A 64 1.87 1.05 1.38
N LYS A 65 3.05 1.68 1.41
CA LYS A 65 3.30 2.86 2.23
C LYS A 65 2.38 4.02 1.85
N ALA A 66 2.25 4.30 0.55
CA ALA A 66 1.38 5.38 0.07
C ALA A 66 -0.09 5.16 0.47
N LEU A 67 -0.57 3.92 0.41
CA LEU A 67 -1.92 3.56 0.83
C LEU A 67 -2.12 3.72 2.35
N ILE A 68 -1.16 3.27 3.17
CA ILE A 68 -1.20 3.44 4.62
C ILE A 68 -1.26 4.92 4.99
N ASP A 69 -0.37 5.73 4.43
CA ASP A 69 -0.33 7.18 4.68
C ASP A 69 -1.64 7.87 4.25
N ASP A 70 -2.22 7.45 3.13
CA ASP A 70 -3.50 7.99 2.67
C ASP A 70 -4.68 7.62 3.58
N MET A 71 -4.68 6.40 4.12
CA MET A 71 -5.65 5.98 5.13
C MET A 71 -5.47 6.78 6.42
N GLU A 72 -4.24 7.01 6.90
CA GLU A 72 -3.99 7.88 8.07
C GLU A 72 -4.52 9.31 7.84
N LEU A 73 -4.33 9.87 6.65
CA LEU A 73 -4.91 11.16 6.27
C LEU A 73 -6.45 11.15 6.26
N GLY A 74 -7.06 10.04 5.81
CA GLY A 74 -8.51 9.83 5.84
C GLY A 74 -9.07 9.75 7.26
N MET A 75 -8.28 9.28 8.23
CA MET A 75 -8.63 9.26 9.65
C MET A 75 -8.52 10.64 10.30
N ASN A 76 -7.42 11.36 10.01
CA ASN A 76 -7.11 12.65 10.62
C ASN A 76 -8.01 13.81 10.15
N ARG A 77 -8.83 13.64 9.10
CA ARG A 77 -9.87 14.61 8.70
C ARG A 77 -11.08 14.69 9.65
N ARG A 78 -11.09 13.93 10.75
CA ARG A 78 -12.18 13.92 11.76
C ARG A 78 -11.87 14.68 13.05
N CYS A 79 -10.81 15.50 13.09
CA CYS A 79 -10.50 16.40 14.21
C CYS A 79 -10.70 17.86 13.78
#